data_AF-A0A961XJD4-F1
#
_entry.id   AF-A0A961XJD4-F1
#
_cell.length_a   1.000
_cell.length_b   1.000
_cell.length_c   1.000
_cell.angle_alpha   90.00
_cell.angle_beta   90.00
_cell.angle_gamma   90.00
#
_symmetry.space_group_name_H-M   'P 1'
#
loop_
_entity.id
_entity.type
_entity.pdbx_description
1 polymer ?
#
loop_
_entity_poly.entity_id
_entity_poly.type
_entity_poly.pdbx_seq_one_letter_code
_entity_poly.pdbx_strand_id
1 'polypeptide(L)' 'EICARIGPSLRERGFILVGIDVIGDYMTEINVTSPTGVREVKRFGGADIAALFWDAVEKKRS' A
#
# COMPACT_ATOMS: atom_id res chain seq x y z
N GLU A 1 -12.52 -6.22 -0.57
CA GLU A 1 -13.22 -5.51 -1.67
C GLU A 1 -12.66 -4.11 -1.94
N ILE A 2 -12.55 -3.24 -0.93
CA ILE A 2 -12.06 -1.84 -1.05
C ILE A 2 -10.76 -1.74 -1.87
N CYS A 3 -9.70 -2.44 -1.47
CA CYS A 3 -8.39 -2.37 -2.15
C CYS A 3 -8.45 -2.87 -3.60
N ALA A 4 -9.29 -3.87 -3.90
CA ALA A 4 -9.46 -4.37 -5.27
C ALA A 4 -10.16 -3.34 -6.16
N ARG A 5 -11.10 -2.57 -5.61
CA ARG A 5 -11.85 -1.52 -6.31
C ARG A 5 -10.99 -0.29 -6.62
N ILE A 6 -10.19 0.19 -5.65
CA ILE A 6 -9.42 1.44 -5.81
C ILE A 6 -8.00 1.21 -6.34
N GLY A 7 -7.44 0.01 -6.16
CA GLY A 7 -6.07 -0.34 -6.52
C GLY A 7 -5.70 0.00 -7.98
N PRO A 8 -6.54 -0.33 -8.99
CA PRO A 8 -6.26 0.02 -10.38
C PRO A 8 -6.07 1.52 -10.62
N SER A 9 -6.95 2.37 -10.07
CA SER A 9 -6.83 3.83 -10.25
C SER A 9 -5.63 4.42 -9.52
N LEU A 10 -5.28 3.90 -8.33
CA LEU A 10 -4.07 4.34 -7.62
C LEU A 10 -2.80 4.00 -8.40
N ARG A 11 -2.75 2.82 -9.03
CA ARG A 11 -1.64 2.40 -9.89
C ARG A 11 -1.53 3.26 -11.15
N GLU A 12 -2.64 3.54 -11.82
CA GLU A 12 -2.70 4.41 -13.00
C GLU A 12 -2.17 5.82 -12.69
N ARG A 13 -2.49 6.35 -11.51
CA ARG A 13 -1.97 7.64 -11.00
C ARG A 13 -0.50 7.60 -10.57
N GLY A 14 0.12 6.43 -10.63
CA GLY A 14 1.55 6.26 -10.37
C GLY A 14 1.91 6.06 -8.90
N PHE A 15 0.94 5.93 -7.99
CA PHE A 15 1.22 5.66 -6.58
C PHE A 15 1.78 4.24 -6.40
N ILE A 16 2.99 4.15 -5.84
CA ILE A 16 3.71 2.89 -5.63
C ILE A 16 3.37 2.29 -4.26
N LEU A 17 3.25 3.14 -3.24
CA LEU A 17 2.92 2.77 -1.87
C LEU A 17 1.81 3.67 -1.35
N VAL A 18 0.74 3.08 -0.83
CA VAL A 18 -0.43 3.79 -0.30
C VAL A 18 -0.91 3.08 0.96
N GLY A 19 -1.20 3.84 2.02
CA GLY A 19 -1.90 3.36 3.21
C GLY A 19 -3.40 3.60 3.07
N ILE A 20 -4.21 2.59 3.38
CA ILE A 20 -5.67 2.69 3.33
C ILE A 20 -6.22 2.41 4.72
N ASP A 21 -6.92 3.40 5.28
CA ASP A 21 -7.50 3.27 6.61
C ASP A 21 -8.96 2.84 6.47
N VAL A 22 -9.32 1.81 7.22
CA VAL A 22 -10.63 1.16 7.15
C VAL A 22 -11.18 0.95 8.55
N ILE A 23 -12.44 1.34 8.77
CA ILE A 23 -13.20 1.06 9.98
C ILE A 23 -14.49 0.34 9.58
N GLY A 24 -14.61 -0.93 9.97
CA GLY A 24 -15.68 -1.81 9.49
C GLY A 24 -15.59 -1.99 7.97
N ASP A 25 -16.69 -1.69 7.27
CA ASP A 25 -16.77 -1.77 5.80
C ASP A 25 -16.49 -0.43 5.10
N TYR A 26 -16.11 0.61 5.85
CA TYR A 26 -15.91 1.96 5.33
C TYR A 26 -14.44 2.32 5.27
N MET A 27 -14.02 2.86 4.11
CA MET A 27 -12.73 3.52 3.95
C MET A 27 -12.83 4.95 4.46
N THR A 28 -11.93 5.35 5.35
CA THR A 28 -11.94 6.68 5.96
C THR A 28 -10.87 7.59 5.38
N GLU A 29 -9.70 7.07 5.04
CA GLU A 29 -8.57 7.86 4.57
C GLU A 29 -7.70 7.08 3.55
N ILE A 30 -7.03 7.84 2.66
CA ILE A 30 -6.01 7.35 1.74
C ILE A 30 -4.73 8.15 1.97
N ASN A 31 -3.71 7.49 2.52
CA ASN A 31 -2.40 8.07 2.80
C ASN A 31 -1.41 7.81 1.65
N VAL A 32 -1.14 8.84 0.84
CA VAL A 32 -0.27 8.73 -0.34
C VAL A 32 1.13 9.33 -0.16
N THR A 33 1.37 10.09 0.91
CA THR A 33 2.63 10.83 1.10
C THR A 33 3.65 10.01 1.89
N SER A 34 3.30 9.58 3.10
CA SER A 34 4.20 8.83 3.99
C SER A 34 3.42 7.80 4.81
N PRO A 35 2.83 6.77 4.17
CA PRO A 35 2.15 5.70 4.91
C PRO A 35 3.12 4.95 5.82
N THR A 36 2.67 4.61 7.03
CA THR A 36 3.47 3.97 8.09
C THR A 36 3.06 2.51 8.29
N GLY A 37 3.51 1.85 9.37
CA GLY A 37 3.09 0.48 9.71
C GLY A 37 3.89 -0.65 9.08
N VAL A 38 4.87 -0.35 8.21
CA VAL A 38 5.68 -1.35 7.49
C VAL A 38 6.41 -2.31 8.42
N ARG A 39 6.97 -1.82 9.53
CA ARG A 39 7.74 -2.63 10.49
C ARG A 39 6.81 -3.49 11.33
N GLU A 40 5.69 -2.93 11.73
CA GLU A 40 4.66 -3.52 12.56
C GLU A 40 4.04 -4.71 11.84
N VAL A 41 3.66 -4.56 10.57
CA VAL A 41 3.11 -5.66 9.76
C VAL A 41 4.07 -6.85 9.74
N LYS A 42 5.35 -6.61 9.47
CA LYS A 42 6.37 -7.69 9.48
C LYS A 42 6.52 -8.32 10.88
N ARG A 43 6.52 -7.50 11.94
CA ARG A 43 6.63 -7.97 13.33
C ARG A 43 5.46 -8.88 13.74
N PHE A 44 4.25 -8.59 13.25
CA PHE A 44 3.06 -9.40 13.53
C PHE A 44 2.91 -10.60 12.57
N GLY A 45 3.95 -10.94 11.80
CA GLY A 45 3.95 -12.09 10.89
C GLY A 45 3.29 -11.84 9.54
N GLY A 46 3.01 -10.58 9.20
CA GLY A 46 2.56 -10.17 7.87
C GLY A 46 3.70 -10.11 6.85
N ALA A 47 3.37 -9.59 5.66
CA ALA A 47 4.32 -9.50 4.55
C ALA A 47 5.50 -8.55 4.84
N ASP A 48 6.64 -8.83 4.20
CA ASP A 48 7.77 -7.90 4.16
C ASP A 48 7.49 -6.78 3.15
N ILE A 49 6.71 -5.79 3.57
CA ILE A 49 6.31 -4.66 2.72
C ILE A 49 7.52 -3.87 2.22
N ALA A 50 8.62 -3.82 2.99
CA ALA A 50 9.84 -3.13 2.56
C ALA A 50 10.46 -3.80 1.34
N ALA A 51 10.55 -5.14 1.33
CA ALA A 51 11.02 -5.89 0.18
C ALA A 51 10.09 -5.71 -1.03
N LEU A 52 8.77 -5.86 -0.82
CA LEU A 52 7.77 -5.70 -1.88
C LEU A 52 7.78 -4.29 -2.51
N PHE A 53 8.02 -3.26 -1.70
CA PHE A 53 8.15 -1.89 -2.18
C PHE A 53 9.37 -1.73 -3.09
N TRP A 54 10.54 -2.23 -2.67
CA TRP A 54 11.74 -2.16 -3.50
C TRP A 54 11.59 -2.93 -4.80
N ASP A 55 11.03 -4.15 -4.77
CA ASP A 55 10.71 -4.90 -5.99
C ASP A 55 9.83 -4.10 -6.96
N ALA A 56 8.84 -3.37 -6.44
CA ALA A 56 7.95 -2.54 -7.24
C ALA A 56 8.66 -1.30 -7.82
N VAL A 57 9.54 -0.67 -7.04
CA VAL A 57 10.35 0.47 -7.49
C VAL A 57 11.32 0.03 -8.59
N GLU A 58 12.02 -1.09 -8.41
CA GLU A 58 12.98 -1.62 -9.37
C GLU A 58 12.32 -1.96 -10.70
N LYS A 59 11.17 -2.65 -10.67
CA LYS A 59 10.37 -2.97 -11.87
C LYS A 59 9.87 -1.74 -12.63
N LYS A 60 9.71 -0.60 -11.95
CA LYS A 60 9.27 0.65 -12.58
C LYS A 60 10.44 1.45 -13.17
N ARG A 61 11.67 1.16 -12.75
CA ARG A 61 12.89 1.79 -13.27
C ARG A 61 13.44 1.10 -14.52
N SER A 62 13.15 -0.19 -14.70
CA SER A 62 13.45 -1.00 -15.91
C SER A 62 12.43 -0.77 -17.01
#